data_AF-A0A6B0V5U4-F1
#
_entry.id   AF-A0A6B0V5U4-F1
#
_cell.length_a   1.000
_cell.length_b   1.000
_cell.length_c   1.000
_cell.angle_alpha   90.00
_cell.angle_beta   90.00
_cell.angle_gamma   90.00
#
_symmetry.space_group_name_H-M   'P 1'
#
loop_
_entity.id
_entity.type
_entity.pdbx_description
1 polymer ?
#
loop_
_entity_poly.entity_id
_entity_poly.type
_entity_poly.pdbx_seq_one_letter_code
_entity_poly.pdbx_strand_id
1 'polypeptide(L)'
;MAQSFQFSHLLLLFLYPVHQSSSTLFDLEDVIYQILVRNCSYKERLVTFDATGDKKTRGHPQKPDKYPPVKIKVGPVVYQSAKVQSLKLSAVYIQMFHNNQSNEEGKASISEQIDHEDEYTWSVTKGAELNVKAKFSINVPLIYQFSTEFSTTLKTSSGSTTTETRTTRQLIKQDIKIPPGATIEAKWYINEAQVVVPWVAEISLNGYIAALFETPDKKLTWRYLNVKDVKHEHLTRHGKNVTFQASGLLQANVAQSYHLSTSQKKLAQRTTSMAKYTFEQETS
;
A
#
# COMPACT_ATOMS: atom_id res chain seq x y z
N MET A 1 1.56 -42.72 -7.10
CA MET A 1 1.44 -41.68 -8.13
C MET A 1 0.88 -40.44 -7.48
N ALA A 2 1.73 -39.46 -7.18
CA ALA A 2 1.32 -38.22 -6.55
C ALA A 2 0.81 -37.26 -7.64
N GLN A 3 -0.50 -37.02 -7.67
CA GLN A 3 -1.08 -35.94 -8.46
C GLN A 3 -0.88 -34.64 -7.67
N SER A 4 0.06 -33.80 -8.11
CA SER A 4 0.12 -32.41 -7.67
C SER A 4 -1.05 -31.66 -8.29
N PHE A 5 -2.01 -31.26 -7.46
CA PHE A 5 -2.98 -30.25 -7.86
C PHE A 5 -2.24 -28.91 -7.93
N GLN A 6 -1.96 -28.44 -9.14
CA GLN A 6 -1.56 -27.06 -9.38
C GLN A 6 -2.77 -26.16 -9.07
N PHE A 7 -2.76 -25.50 -7.92
CA PHE A 7 -3.65 -24.38 -7.67
C PHE A 7 -3.25 -23.24 -8.59
N SER A 8 -4.08 -22.99 -9.60
CA SER A 8 -4.06 -21.76 -10.37
C SER A 8 -4.25 -20.58 -9.42
N HIS A 9 -3.20 -19.77 -9.23
CA HIS A 9 -3.26 -18.51 -8.51
C HIS A 9 -4.17 -17.54 -9.28
N LEU A 10 -5.47 -17.57 -9.00
CA LEU A 10 -6.39 -16.53 -9.43
C LEU A 10 -6.06 -15.27 -8.62
N LEU A 11 -5.24 -14.41 -9.20
CA LEU A 11 -5.00 -13.04 -8.74
C LEU A 11 -6.33 -12.27 -8.88
N LEU A 12 -7.15 -12.28 -7.84
CA LEU A 12 -8.34 -11.44 -7.73
C LEU A 12 -7.89 -10.00 -7.50
N LEU A 13 -7.64 -9.28 -8.60
CA LEU A 13 -7.48 -7.83 -8.60
C LEU A 13 -8.80 -7.20 -8.14
N PHE A 14 -8.94 -7.00 -6.83
CA PHE A 14 -9.99 -6.14 -6.31
C PHE A 14 -9.67 -4.70 -6.70
N LEU A 15 -10.24 -4.26 -7.82
CA LEU A 15 -10.26 -2.85 -8.22
C LEU A 15 -11.19 -2.09 -7.25
N TYR A 16 -10.65 -1.67 -6.11
CA TYR A 16 -11.33 -0.72 -5.25
C TYR A 16 -11.15 0.70 -5.80
N PRO A 17 -12.21 1.53 -5.80
CA PRO A 17 -12.06 2.94 -6.12
C PRO A 17 -11.21 3.55 -5.00
N VAL A 18 -9.94 3.83 -5.30
CA VAL A 18 -9.14 4.77 -4.53
C VAL A 18 -9.96 6.04 -4.51
N HIS A 19 -10.55 6.36 -3.36
CA HIS A 19 -11.31 7.59 -3.20
C HIS A 19 -10.33 8.71 -3.52
N GLN A 20 -10.49 9.31 -4.70
CA GLN A 20 -9.68 10.40 -5.18
C GLN A 20 -10.06 11.59 -4.30
N SER A 21 -9.48 11.65 -3.10
CA SER A 21 -9.54 12.83 -2.25
C SER A 21 -8.98 13.95 -3.11
N SER A 22 -9.80 14.96 -3.41
CA SER A 22 -9.42 16.20 -4.09
C SER A 22 -7.99 16.56 -3.72
N SER A 23 -7.05 16.19 -4.59
CA SER A 23 -5.63 16.42 -4.33
C SER A 23 -5.43 17.89 -4.60
N THR A 24 -5.28 18.69 -3.56
CA THR A 24 -4.63 20.00 -3.69
C THR A 24 -3.19 19.69 -4.12
N LEU A 25 -2.99 19.60 -5.44
CA LEU A 25 -1.72 19.26 -6.05
C LEU A 25 -0.74 20.39 -5.70
N PHE A 26 0.13 20.16 -4.72
CA PHE A 26 1.23 21.07 -4.46
C PHE A 26 2.35 20.75 -5.44
N ASP A 27 2.29 21.37 -6.61
CA ASP A 27 3.39 21.34 -7.57
C ASP A 27 4.41 22.41 -7.20
N LEU A 28 5.59 21.96 -6.72
CA LEU A 28 6.64 22.87 -6.31
C LEU A 28 7.21 23.65 -7.50
N GLU A 29 7.20 23.06 -8.70
CA GLU A 29 7.64 23.72 -9.93
C GLU A 29 6.70 24.86 -10.32
N ASP A 30 5.38 24.65 -10.22
CA ASP A 30 4.38 25.69 -10.43
C ASP A 30 4.50 26.82 -9.41
N VAL A 31 4.70 26.48 -8.14
CA VAL A 31 4.89 27.48 -7.06
C VAL A 31 6.15 28.33 -7.33
N ILE A 32 7.24 27.67 -7.72
CA ILE A 32 8.48 28.36 -8.10
C ILE A 32 8.23 29.25 -9.32
N TYR A 33 7.58 28.74 -10.36
CA TYR A 33 7.26 29.50 -11.57
C TYR A 33 6.44 30.75 -11.26
N GLN A 34 5.35 30.61 -10.50
CA GLN A 34 4.50 31.75 -10.11
C GLN A 34 5.28 32.82 -9.35
N ILE A 35 6.16 32.43 -8.43
CA ILE A 35 6.98 33.37 -7.66
C ILE A 35 8.02 34.06 -8.55
N LEU A 36 8.66 33.32 -9.45
CA LEU A 36 9.63 33.90 -10.39
C LEU A 36 8.95 34.91 -11.34
N VAL A 37 7.75 34.60 -11.84
CA VAL A 37 6.96 35.51 -12.67
C VAL A 37 6.53 36.75 -11.90
N ARG A 38 6.09 36.61 -10.63
CA ARG A 38 5.77 37.77 -9.77
C ARG A 38 6.99 38.64 -9.46
N ASN A 39 8.19 38.06 -9.45
CA ASN A 39 9.44 38.78 -9.26
C ASN A 39 9.99 39.42 -10.55
N CYS A 40 9.33 39.25 -11.70
CA CYS A 40 9.66 39.98 -12.91
C CYS A 40 9.38 41.47 -12.72
N SER A 41 10.27 42.32 -13.22
CA SER A 41 9.90 43.72 -13.51
C SER A 41 8.86 43.75 -14.62
N TYR A 42 8.03 44.81 -14.70
CA TYR A 42 7.00 44.99 -15.73
C TYR A 42 7.50 44.85 -17.18
N LYS A 43 8.81 45.02 -17.41
CA LYS A 43 9.46 44.94 -18.73
C LYS A 43 10.24 43.65 -18.95
N GLU A 44 10.27 42.73 -17.99
CA GLU A 44 11.03 41.50 -18.07
C GLU A 44 10.12 40.29 -18.25
N ARG A 45 10.63 39.27 -18.93
CA ARG A 45 10.00 37.95 -18.97
C ARG A 45 10.92 36.87 -18.43
N LEU A 46 10.33 35.89 -17.75
CA LEU A 46 11.01 34.66 -17.38
C LEU A 46 11.19 33.79 -18.64
N VAL A 47 12.43 33.44 -18.97
CA VAL A 47 12.76 32.58 -20.12
C VAL A 47 12.80 31.12 -19.70
N THR A 48 13.50 30.82 -18.61
CA THR A 48 13.64 29.45 -18.09
C THR A 48 14.13 29.50 -16.64
N PHE A 49 13.99 28.38 -15.94
CA PHE A 49 14.60 28.19 -14.63
C PHE A 49 15.04 26.74 -14.41
N ASP A 50 15.91 26.57 -13.43
CA ASP A 50 16.41 25.29 -12.94
C ASP A 50 16.58 25.33 -11.42
N ALA A 51 15.83 24.50 -10.71
CA ALA A 51 15.94 24.34 -9.27
C ALA A 51 17.03 23.32 -8.88
N THR A 52 17.16 22.20 -9.59
CA THR A 52 17.91 21.01 -9.12
C THR A 52 19.24 20.78 -9.80
N GLY A 53 19.53 21.52 -10.87
CA GLY A 53 20.83 21.45 -11.52
C GLY A 53 20.97 20.32 -12.52
N ASP A 54 19.85 19.70 -12.91
CA ASP A 54 19.85 18.63 -13.90
C ASP A 54 19.94 19.16 -15.34
N LYS A 55 19.68 20.46 -15.57
CA LYS A 55 19.78 21.04 -16.92
C LYS A 55 21.22 21.41 -17.22
N LYS A 56 21.73 20.92 -18.36
CA LYS A 56 23.05 21.30 -18.94
C LYS A 56 23.21 22.81 -19.16
N THR A 57 22.10 23.56 -19.11
CA THR A 57 22.02 25.01 -19.34
C THR A 57 21.91 25.83 -18.05
N ARG A 58 22.04 25.21 -16.87
CA ARG A 58 21.97 25.94 -15.60
C ARG A 58 23.07 27.00 -15.51
N GLY A 59 22.63 28.26 -15.47
CA GLY A 59 23.42 29.46 -15.19
C GLY A 59 24.93 29.31 -15.24
N HIS A 60 25.54 29.53 -16.41
CA HIS A 60 27.00 29.52 -16.57
C HIS A 60 27.56 30.96 -16.67
N PRO A 61 28.76 31.30 -16.12
CA PRO A 61 29.66 30.53 -15.26
C PRO A 61 29.87 31.22 -13.89
N GLN A 62 28.97 31.05 -12.93
CA GLN A 62 29.34 31.28 -11.53
C GLN A 62 29.67 29.94 -10.89
N LYS A 63 30.69 29.90 -10.03
CA LYS A 63 31.11 28.68 -9.33
C LYS A 63 29.87 28.08 -8.64
N PRO A 64 29.51 26.80 -8.88
CA PRO A 64 28.37 26.13 -8.26
C PRO A 64 28.33 26.30 -6.73
N ASP A 65 29.51 26.46 -6.12
CA ASP A 65 29.71 26.68 -4.69
C ASP A 65 28.99 27.93 -4.15
N LYS A 66 28.81 28.98 -4.97
CA LYS A 66 28.15 30.22 -4.54
C LYS A 66 26.63 30.07 -4.49
N TYR A 67 26.05 29.33 -5.44
CA TYR A 67 24.60 29.14 -5.57
C TYR A 67 24.26 27.67 -5.84
N PRO A 68 24.43 26.81 -4.82
CA PRO A 68 24.20 25.37 -4.99
C PRO A 68 22.75 25.09 -5.41
N PRO A 69 22.51 24.06 -6.24
CA PRO A 69 21.17 23.55 -6.51
C PRO A 69 20.36 23.24 -5.27
N VAL A 70 19.04 23.32 -5.42
CA VAL A 70 18.10 22.89 -4.39
C VAL A 70 18.32 21.39 -4.15
N LYS A 71 18.81 21.10 -2.95
CA LYS A 71 18.87 19.76 -2.39
C LYS A 71 17.55 19.48 -1.68
N ILE A 72 17.00 18.31 -1.95
CA ILE A 72 15.78 17.80 -1.33
C ILE A 72 16.19 16.68 -0.39
N LYS A 73 15.76 16.72 0.88
CA LYS A 73 15.92 15.61 1.82
C LYS A 73 14.59 15.31 2.47
N VAL A 74 14.25 14.03 2.56
CA VAL A 74 13.02 13.58 3.21
C VAL A 74 13.36 13.03 4.59
N GLY A 75 12.62 13.50 5.58
CA GLY A 75 12.67 13.03 6.95
C GLY A 75 11.96 11.68 7.11
N PRO A 76 12.01 11.10 8.32
CA PRO A 76 11.31 9.84 8.60
C PRO A 76 9.80 9.99 8.45
N VAL A 77 9.13 8.90 8.07
CA VAL A 77 7.67 8.84 8.08
C VAL A 77 7.18 8.65 9.50
N VAL A 78 6.22 9.48 9.90
CA VAL A 78 5.50 9.38 11.17
C VAL A 78 4.08 8.92 10.89
N TYR A 79 3.75 7.73 11.38
CA TYR A 79 2.39 7.20 11.33
C TYR A 79 1.53 7.80 12.44
N GLN A 80 0.32 8.17 12.08
CA GLN A 80 -0.71 8.64 13.00
C GLN A 80 -1.54 7.46 13.50
N SER A 81 -2.60 7.75 14.26
CA SER A 81 -3.50 6.72 14.76
C SER A 81 -4.18 5.94 13.63
N ALA A 82 -4.10 4.63 13.72
CA ALA A 82 -4.80 3.72 12.82
C ALA A 82 -6.32 3.80 13.00
N LYS A 83 -7.05 3.65 11.90
CA LYS A 83 -8.50 3.50 11.88
C LYS A 83 -8.86 2.19 11.18
N VAL A 84 -9.56 1.32 11.89
CA VAL A 84 -10.14 0.12 11.28
C VAL A 84 -11.35 0.55 10.47
N GLN A 85 -11.32 0.33 9.16
CA GLN A 85 -12.42 0.67 8.26
C GLN A 85 -13.45 -0.44 8.17
N SER A 86 -13.00 -1.69 8.12
CA SER A 86 -13.87 -2.85 8.02
C SER A 86 -13.22 -4.10 8.58
N LEU A 87 -14.08 -5.04 8.98
CA LEU A 87 -13.72 -6.40 9.35
C LEU A 87 -14.51 -7.33 8.45
N LYS A 88 -13.85 -8.33 7.90
CA LYS A 88 -14.44 -9.32 7.00
C LYS A 88 -14.09 -10.70 7.49
N LEU A 89 -15.12 -11.49 7.73
CA LEU A 89 -14.97 -12.89 8.08
C LEU A 89 -15.07 -13.75 6.82
N SER A 90 -14.02 -14.51 6.51
CA SER A 90 -13.95 -15.37 5.33
C SER A 90 -13.67 -16.81 5.76
N ALA A 91 -14.49 -17.77 5.33
CA ALA A 91 -14.19 -19.20 5.48
C ALA A 91 -13.19 -19.61 4.39
N VAL A 92 -11.99 -20.02 4.79
CA VAL A 92 -10.89 -20.37 3.87
C VAL A 92 -10.67 -21.86 3.73
N TYR A 93 -11.24 -22.64 4.65
CA TYR A 93 -11.20 -24.10 4.59
C TYR A 93 -12.48 -24.66 5.21
N ILE A 94 -13.06 -25.67 4.56
CA ILE A 94 -14.24 -26.39 5.04
C ILE A 94 -14.01 -27.88 4.81
N GLN A 95 -14.11 -28.68 5.88
CA GLN A 95 -14.01 -30.13 5.82
C GLN A 95 -15.15 -30.76 6.60
N MET A 96 -15.77 -31.78 6.02
CA MET A 96 -16.80 -32.57 6.69
C MET A 96 -16.25 -33.94 7.07
N PHE A 97 -16.62 -34.40 8.26
CA PHE A 97 -16.30 -35.72 8.78
C PHE A 97 -17.58 -36.44 9.15
N HIS A 98 -17.70 -37.68 8.69
CA HIS A 98 -18.90 -38.50 8.91
C HIS A 98 -18.53 -39.73 9.73
N ASN A 99 -19.32 -40.01 10.76
CA ASN A 99 -19.23 -41.26 11.49
C ASN A 99 -20.57 -42.01 11.39
N ASN A 100 -20.61 -43.01 10.52
CA ASN A 100 -21.77 -43.88 10.32
C ASN A 100 -21.80 -45.07 11.28
N GLN A 101 -20.83 -45.20 12.19
CA GLN A 101 -20.81 -46.26 13.19
C GLN A 101 -21.84 -45.98 14.28
N SER A 102 -22.45 -47.04 14.81
CA SER A 102 -23.57 -46.94 15.74
C SER A 102 -23.15 -46.67 17.18
N ASN A 103 -21.97 -47.17 17.60
CA ASN A 103 -21.53 -47.18 19.00
C ASN A 103 -20.05 -46.81 19.21
N GLU A 104 -19.34 -46.42 18.15
CA GLU A 104 -17.91 -46.11 18.21
C GLU A 104 -17.65 -44.64 17.85
N GLU A 105 -16.74 -44.01 18.58
CA GLU A 105 -16.30 -42.64 18.30
C GLU A 105 -15.27 -42.64 17.16
N GLY A 106 -15.56 -41.89 16.10
CA GLY A 106 -14.63 -41.65 15.01
C GLY A 106 -13.55 -40.64 15.42
N LYS A 107 -12.34 -40.82 14.89
CA LYS A 107 -11.23 -39.88 15.07
C LYS A 107 -10.72 -39.43 13.71
N ALA A 108 -10.52 -38.14 13.56
CA ALA A 108 -9.90 -37.55 12.37
C ALA A 108 -8.91 -36.46 12.78
N SER A 109 -7.99 -36.12 11.89
CA SER A 109 -7.07 -35.00 12.08
C SER A 109 -7.08 -34.10 10.85
N ILE A 110 -6.98 -32.80 11.09
CA ILE A 110 -6.75 -31.77 10.08
C ILE A 110 -5.27 -31.38 10.17
N SER A 111 -4.59 -31.37 9.02
CA SER A 111 -3.22 -30.88 8.89
C SER A 111 -3.10 -30.09 7.59
N GLU A 112 -3.44 -28.81 7.64
CA GLU A 112 -3.52 -27.95 6.44
C GLU A 112 -2.62 -26.74 6.58
N GLN A 113 -2.07 -26.28 5.45
CA GLN A 113 -1.33 -25.03 5.39
C GLN A 113 -2.14 -24.01 4.59
N ILE A 114 -2.36 -22.84 5.19
CA ILE A 114 -3.05 -21.72 4.56
C ILE A 114 -2.04 -20.60 4.36
N ASP A 115 -1.82 -20.26 3.10
CA ASP A 115 -1.07 -19.09 2.69
C ASP A 115 -2.08 -17.94 2.49
N HIS A 116 -1.91 -16.86 3.23
CA HIS A 116 -2.74 -15.66 3.16
C HIS A 116 -1.87 -14.49 2.70
N GLU A 117 -2.32 -13.73 1.70
CA GLU A 117 -1.59 -12.58 1.19
C GLU A 117 -2.13 -11.30 1.82
N ASP A 118 -1.30 -10.70 2.66
CA ASP A 118 -1.51 -9.37 3.22
C ASP A 118 -1.09 -8.33 2.18
N GLU A 119 -1.93 -7.32 1.96
CA GLU A 119 -1.65 -6.23 1.01
C GLU A 119 -1.46 -4.91 1.74
N TYR A 120 -0.41 -4.18 1.37
CA TYR A 120 -0.08 -2.87 1.90
C TYR A 120 0.01 -1.88 0.75
N THR A 121 -0.87 -0.88 0.74
CA THR A 121 -0.90 0.17 -0.28
C THR A 121 -0.67 1.52 0.37
N TRP A 122 0.42 2.19 -0.02
CA TRP A 122 0.71 3.57 0.34
C TRP A 122 0.22 4.50 -0.76
N SER A 123 -0.44 5.58 -0.37
CA SER A 123 -0.87 6.66 -1.24
C SER A 123 -0.31 7.99 -0.74
N VAL A 124 0.11 8.87 -1.66
CA VAL A 124 0.49 10.25 -1.36
C VAL A 124 -0.68 11.16 -1.66
N THR A 125 -1.30 11.72 -0.63
CA THR A 125 -2.42 12.67 -0.80
C THR A 125 -1.93 14.09 -0.99
N LYS A 126 -0.86 14.46 -0.28
CA LYS A 126 -0.18 15.74 -0.38
C LYS A 126 1.30 15.48 -0.59
N GLY A 127 1.71 15.64 -1.85
CA GLY A 127 3.07 15.44 -2.31
C GLY A 127 3.68 16.71 -2.87
N ALA A 128 4.97 16.66 -3.20
CA ALA A 128 5.64 17.69 -3.99
C ALA A 128 6.00 17.08 -5.33
N GLU A 129 5.35 17.53 -6.41
CA GLU A 129 5.80 17.18 -7.75
C GLU A 129 7.09 17.95 -8.06
N LEU A 130 8.11 17.18 -8.39
CA LEU A 130 9.42 17.68 -8.78
C LEU A 130 9.82 16.83 -9.99
N ASN A 131 10.11 17.48 -11.13
CA ASN A 131 10.63 16.83 -12.35
C ASN A 131 12.07 16.30 -12.20
N VAL A 132 12.40 15.87 -10.98
CA VAL A 132 13.75 15.58 -10.47
C VAL A 132 13.67 14.18 -9.93
N LYS A 133 14.57 13.31 -10.39
CA LYS A 133 14.68 11.93 -9.92
C LYS A 133 15.25 11.90 -8.50
N ALA A 134 14.50 12.40 -7.53
CA ALA A 134 14.80 12.20 -6.13
C ALA A 134 14.39 10.77 -5.75
N LYS A 135 15.36 9.99 -5.29
CA LYS A 135 15.10 8.66 -4.71
C LYS A 135 14.69 8.86 -3.26
N PHE A 136 13.51 8.37 -2.92
CA PHE A 136 12.94 8.43 -1.57
C PHE A 136 13.06 7.05 -0.94
N SER A 137 13.45 6.98 0.32
CA SER A 137 13.42 5.72 1.09
C SER A 137 12.55 5.97 2.31
N ILE A 138 11.44 5.24 2.40
CA ILE A 138 10.52 5.33 3.52
C ILE A 138 10.72 4.08 4.39
N ASN A 139 11.08 4.29 5.65
CA ASN A 139 11.10 3.23 6.66
C ASN A 139 9.76 3.22 7.38
N VAL A 140 9.06 2.10 7.32
CA VAL A 140 7.70 1.95 7.85
C VAL A 140 7.70 1.08 9.11
N PRO A 141 7.40 1.65 10.29
CA PRO A 141 7.02 0.86 11.45
C PRO A 141 5.51 0.57 11.41
N LEU A 142 5.09 -0.70 11.40
CA LEU A 142 3.69 -1.05 11.58
C LEU A 142 3.31 -1.20 13.06
N ILE A 143 2.10 -0.74 13.39
CA ILE A 143 1.46 -0.83 14.72
C ILE A 143 0.25 -1.78 14.62
N TYR A 144 -0.01 -2.46 15.73
CA TYR A 144 -0.92 -3.59 15.98
C TYR A 144 -0.39 -4.94 15.51
N GLN A 145 0.36 -5.58 16.41
CA GLN A 145 0.70 -7.02 16.48
C GLN A 145 1.53 -7.63 15.34
N PHE A 146 1.73 -6.94 14.22
CA PHE A 146 2.58 -7.41 13.13
C PHE A 146 3.90 -6.64 13.13
N SER A 147 4.93 -7.23 13.72
CA SER A 147 6.30 -6.71 13.67
C SER A 147 6.89 -7.00 12.30
N THR A 148 6.80 -6.04 11.40
CA THR A 148 7.39 -6.14 10.06
C THR A 148 8.04 -4.82 9.66
N GLU A 149 9.32 -4.89 9.30
CA GLU A 149 10.07 -3.76 8.78
C GLU A 149 9.96 -3.77 7.25
N PHE A 150 9.50 -2.66 6.67
CA PHE A 150 9.49 -2.44 5.23
C PHE A 150 10.33 -1.21 4.89
N SER A 151 11.10 -1.35 3.82
CA SER A 151 11.76 -0.23 3.14
C SER A 151 11.25 -0.20 1.71
N THR A 152 10.45 0.82 1.36
CA THR A 152 9.96 1.01 -0.01
C THR A 152 10.25 2.41 -0.52
N THR A 153 10.32 2.55 -1.84
CA THR A 153 10.54 3.84 -2.54
C THR A 153 9.21 4.36 -3.06
N LEU A 154 8.66 5.37 -2.38
CA LEU A 154 7.43 6.05 -2.80
C LEU A 154 7.79 7.28 -3.64
N LYS A 155 7.07 7.51 -4.74
CA LYS A 155 7.16 8.80 -5.45
C LYS A 155 6.56 9.88 -4.55
N THR A 156 7.14 11.06 -4.49
CA THR A 156 6.56 12.16 -3.71
C THR A 156 5.53 12.97 -4.48
N SER A 157 5.23 12.59 -5.72
CA SER A 157 4.17 13.22 -6.51
C SER A 157 2.82 12.96 -5.86
N SER A 158 1.98 13.99 -5.84
CA SER A 158 0.60 13.87 -5.35
C SER A 158 -0.16 12.84 -6.19
N GLY A 159 -0.98 12.02 -5.54
CA GLY A 159 -1.74 10.95 -6.18
C GLY A 159 -0.94 9.70 -6.53
N SER A 160 0.36 9.64 -6.21
CA SER A 160 1.13 8.41 -6.41
C SER A 160 0.76 7.32 -5.41
N THR A 161 0.84 6.07 -5.86
CA THR A 161 0.59 4.88 -5.05
C THR A 161 1.69 3.84 -5.24
N THR A 162 2.04 3.15 -4.16
CA THR A 162 2.92 1.97 -4.16
C THR A 162 2.24 0.87 -3.37
N THR A 163 2.21 -0.34 -3.93
CA THR A 163 1.60 -1.52 -3.30
C THR A 163 2.67 -2.58 -3.12
N GLU A 164 2.71 -3.18 -1.93
CA GLU A 164 3.54 -4.32 -1.58
C GLU A 164 2.65 -5.43 -1.03
N THR A 165 2.94 -6.68 -1.40
CA THR A 165 2.22 -7.85 -0.91
C THR A 165 3.13 -8.73 -0.07
N ARG A 166 2.56 -9.41 0.92
CA ARG A 166 3.28 -10.33 1.78
C ARG A 166 2.45 -11.57 2.06
N THR A 167 3.03 -12.73 1.81
CA THR A 167 2.39 -14.00 2.15
C THR A 167 2.71 -14.38 3.60
N THR A 168 1.68 -14.43 4.43
CA THR A 168 1.68 -15.01 5.77
C THR A 168 1.21 -16.46 5.69
N ARG A 169 1.96 -17.38 6.31
CA ARG A 169 1.65 -18.81 6.32
C ARG A 169 1.15 -19.25 7.69
N GLN A 170 0.03 -19.95 7.71
CA GLN A 170 -0.55 -20.56 8.90
C GLN A 170 -0.66 -22.06 8.73
N LEU A 171 -0.14 -22.80 9.70
CA LEU A 171 -0.28 -24.25 9.77
C LEU A 171 -1.37 -24.61 10.76
N ILE A 172 -2.38 -25.32 10.30
CA ILE A 172 -3.50 -25.81 11.10
C ILE A 172 -3.23 -27.26 11.43
N LYS A 173 -3.23 -27.60 12.72
CA LYS A 173 -3.20 -28.97 13.20
C LYS A 173 -4.27 -29.15 14.27
N GLN A 174 -5.27 -29.99 13.99
CA GLN A 174 -6.37 -30.22 14.91
C GLN A 174 -6.88 -31.66 14.84
N ASP A 175 -6.97 -32.31 16.00
CA ASP A 175 -7.67 -33.59 16.13
C ASP A 175 -9.17 -33.36 16.41
N ILE A 176 -10.01 -34.16 15.76
CA ILE A 176 -11.47 -34.10 15.80
C ILE A 176 -12.02 -35.45 16.24
N LYS A 177 -12.90 -35.40 17.24
CA LYS A 177 -13.72 -36.53 17.70
C LYS A 177 -15.11 -36.43 17.11
N ILE A 178 -15.60 -37.53 16.55
CA ILE A 178 -16.85 -37.58 15.79
C ILE A 178 -17.77 -38.60 16.47
N PRO A 179 -18.85 -38.17 17.13
CA PRO A 179 -19.76 -39.07 17.81
C PRO A 179 -20.40 -40.11 16.85
N PRO A 180 -20.85 -41.26 17.36
CA PRO A 180 -21.60 -42.24 16.58
C PRO A 180 -22.82 -41.60 15.90
N GLY A 181 -23.05 -41.92 14.64
CA GLY A 181 -24.19 -41.39 13.87
C GLY A 181 -24.19 -39.85 13.71
N ALA A 182 -23.02 -39.20 13.78
CA ALA A 182 -22.89 -37.76 13.61
C ALA A 182 -22.06 -37.37 12.38
N THR A 183 -22.28 -36.13 11.94
CA THR A 183 -21.44 -35.42 10.98
C THR A 183 -20.90 -34.16 11.65
N ILE A 184 -19.58 -33.97 11.59
CA ILE A 184 -18.92 -32.73 12.03
C ILE A 184 -18.52 -31.94 10.78
N GLU A 185 -18.91 -30.68 10.74
CA GLU A 185 -18.40 -29.71 9.77
C GLU A 185 -17.39 -28.81 10.47
N ALA A 186 -16.14 -28.86 10.02
CA ALA A 186 -15.05 -28.02 10.47
C ALA A 186 -14.83 -26.88 9.47
N LYS A 187 -14.94 -25.64 9.93
CA LYS A 187 -14.72 -24.43 9.13
C LYS A 187 -13.59 -23.61 9.73
N TRP A 188 -12.57 -23.32 8.94
CA TRP A 188 -11.52 -22.39 9.32
C TRP A 188 -11.84 -21.01 8.77
N TYR A 189 -11.87 -20.04 9.66
CA TYR A 189 -12.20 -18.67 9.34
C TYR A 189 -10.96 -17.78 9.53
N ILE A 190 -10.81 -16.83 8.60
CA ILE A 190 -9.91 -15.69 8.73
C ILE A 190 -10.78 -14.46 8.96
N ASN A 191 -10.44 -13.69 9.99
CA ASN A 191 -10.95 -12.34 10.15
C ASN A 191 -9.94 -11.38 9.53
N GLU A 192 -10.28 -10.83 8.37
CA GLU A 192 -9.49 -9.84 7.64
C GLU A 192 -9.88 -8.45 8.15
N ALA A 193 -8.89 -7.61 8.44
CA ALA A 193 -9.09 -6.23 8.80
C ALA A 193 -8.56 -5.33 7.69
N GLN A 194 -9.38 -4.35 7.29
CA GLN A 194 -8.93 -3.22 6.52
C GLN A 194 -8.59 -2.08 7.47
N VAL A 195 -7.31 -1.71 7.50
CA VAL A 195 -6.78 -0.66 8.37
C VAL A 195 -6.27 0.48 7.51
N VAL A 196 -6.67 1.69 7.86
CA VAL A 196 -6.13 2.91 7.26
C VAL A 196 -5.37 3.72 8.29
N VAL A 197 -4.12 4.02 7.99
CA VAL A 197 -3.20 4.76 8.85
C VAL A 197 -2.72 6.00 8.10
N PRO A 198 -3.11 7.21 8.51
CA PRO A 198 -2.52 8.41 7.96
C PRO A 198 -1.04 8.49 8.31
N TRP A 199 -0.25 9.03 7.40
CA TRP A 199 1.17 9.24 7.62
C TRP A 199 1.59 10.64 7.16
N VAL A 200 2.65 11.16 7.80
CA VAL A 200 3.27 12.44 7.43
C VAL A 200 4.79 12.27 7.32
N ALA A 201 5.40 13.05 6.43
CA ALA A 201 6.85 13.13 6.29
C ALA A 201 7.26 14.58 6.03
N GLU A 202 8.34 15.02 6.66
CA GLU A 202 8.88 16.36 6.40
C GLU A 202 9.86 16.30 5.22
N ILE A 203 9.62 17.10 4.18
CA ILE A 203 10.53 17.28 3.06
C ILE A 203 11.25 18.61 3.25
N SER A 204 12.57 18.57 3.44
CA SER A 204 13.41 19.76 3.53
C SER A 204 14.05 20.11 2.20
N LEU A 205 14.00 21.40 1.87
CA LEU A 205 14.53 22.03 0.66
C LEU A 205 15.59 23.05 1.07
N ASN A 206 16.77 22.98 0.44
CA ASN A 206 17.83 23.96 0.66
C ASN A 206 18.65 24.16 -0.61
N GLY A 207 18.83 25.42 -1.02
CA GLY A 207 19.66 25.80 -2.15
C GLY A 207 19.09 26.98 -2.90
N TYR A 208 19.47 27.08 -4.17
CA TYR A 208 19.12 28.19 -5.05
C TYR A 208 18.45 27.68 -6.33
N ILE A 209 17.42 28.42 -6.73
CA ILE A 209 16.76 28.31 -8.02
C ILE A 209 17.46 29.30 -8.95
N ALA A 210 18.00 28.81 -10.06
CA ALA A 210 18.57 29.65 -11.10
C ALA A 210 17.47 29.99 -12.11
N ALA A 211 17.25 31.28 -12.39
CA ALA A 211 16.23 31.75 -13.32
C ALA A 211 16.83 32.74 -14.32
N LEU A 212 16.48 32.57 -15.59
CA LEU A 212 16.94 33.40 -16.70
C LEU A 212 15.83 34.38 -17.09
N PHE A 213 16.15 35.66 -17.05
CA PHE A 213 15.22 36.73 -17.43
C PHE A 213 15.70 37.41 -18.71
N GLU A 214 14.75 37.82 -19.55
CA GLU A 214 15.00 38.62 -20.75
C GLU A 214 14.29 39.97 -20.62
N THR A 215 15.01 41.05 -20.88
CA THR A 215 14.50 42.43 -20.99
C THR A 215 14.06 42.74 -22.43
N PRO A 216 13.35 43.86 -22.70
CA PRO A 216 12.83 44.15 -24.04
C PRO A 216 13.93 44.32 -25.10
N ASP A 217 15.12 44.78 -24.69
CA ASP A 217 16.34 44.90 -25.49
C ASP A 217 17.08 43.56 -25.71
N LYS A 218 16.43 42.42 -25.42
CA LYS A 218 16.96 41.05 -25.61
C LYS A 218 18.18 40.71 -24.76
N LYS A 219 18.45 41.48 -23.70
CA LYS A 219 19.51 41.17 -22.75
C LYS A 219 19.07 40.08 -21.79
N LEU A 220 19.89 39.04 -21.69
CA LEU A 220 19.67 37.89 -20.81
C LEU A 220 20.41 38.05 -19.49
N THR A 221 19.71 37.86 -18.37
CA THR A 221 20.30 37.95 -17.03
C THR A 221 19.89 36.78 -16.18
N TRP A 222 20.88 36.09 -15.60
CA TRP A 222 20.64 35.06 -14.59
C TRP A 222 20.43 35.69 -13.20
N ARG A 223 19.41 35.22 -12.50
CA ARG A 223 19.18 35.52 -11.08
C ARG A 223 19.10 34.21 -10.29
N TYR A 224 19.57 34.26 -9.05
CA TYR A 224 19.59 33.11 -8.17
C TYR A 224 18.73 33.42 -6.95
N LEU A 225 17.57 32.76 -6.86
CA LEU A 225 16.64 32.90 -5.75
C LEU A 225 16.93 31.80 -4.73
N ASN A 226 17.16 32.16 -3.47
CA ASN A 226 17.28 31.15 -2.43
C ASN A 226 15.89 30.54 -2.18
N VAL A 227 15.78 29.22 -2.08
CA VAL A 227 14.49 28.55 -1.85
C VAL A 227 13.80 29.04 -0.58
N LYS A 228 14.54 29.52 0.42
CA LYS A 228 13.96 30.17 1.61
C LYS A 228 13.07 31.34 1.26
N ASP A 229 13.39 32.10 0.22
CA ASP A 229 12.70 33.32 -0.21
C ASP A 229 11.42 33.03 -1.00
N VAL A 230 11.13 31.76 -1.28
CA VAL A 230 9.85 31.28 -1.81
C VAL A 230 8.81 31.30 -0.68
N LYS A 231 7.86 32.23 -0.74
CA LYS A 231 6.75 32.32 0.22
C LYS A 231 5.53 31.58 -0.31
N HIS A 232 5.08 30.55 0.39
CA HIS A 232 3.88 29.79 0.07
C HIS A 232 3.24 29.26 1.35
N GLU A 233 1.92 29.14 1.40
CA GLU A 233 1.16 28.69 2.59
C GLU A 233 1.48 27.26 3.04
N HIS A 234 1.97 26.43 2.13
CA HIS A 234 2.38 25.04 2.40
C HIS A 234 3.87 24.88 2.71
N LEU A 235 4.62 25.97 2.71
CA LEU A 235 6.06 25.98 2.97
C LEU A 235 6.33 26.65 4.32
N THR A 236 7.04 25.95 5.19
CA THR A 236 7.45 26.48 6.50
C THR A 236 8.95 26.79 6.49
N ARG A 237 9.32 27.97 6.97
CA ARG A 237 10.72 28.43 6.95
C ARG A 237 11.40 28.08 8.27
N HIS A 238 12.49 27.31 8.21
CA HIS A 238 13.33 26.97 9.36
C HIS A 238 14.78 27.41 9.10
N GLY A 239 15.12 28.62 9.55
CA GLY A 239 16.46 29.18 9.35
C GLY A 239 16.84 29.31 7.87
N LYS A 240 17.78 28.48 7.40
CA LYS A 240 18.20 28.42 5.99
C LYS A 240 17.43 27.41 5.14
N ASN A 241 16.59 26.57 5.76
CA ASN A 241 15.84 25.53 5.08
C ASN A 241 14.37 25.93 4.95
N VAL A 242 13.71 25.35 3.96
CA VAL A 242 12.26 25.34 3.84
C VAL A 242 11.78 23.92 3.98
N THR A 243 10.69 23.71 4.70
CA THR A 243 10.07 22.42 4.87
C THR A 243 8.69 22.40 4.24
N PHE A 244 8.35 21.26 3.65
CA PHE A 244 7.04 20.92 3.15
C PHE A 244 6.60 19.65 3.86
N GLN A 245 5.43 19.65 4.46
CA GLN A 245 4.89 18.44 5.07
C GLN A 245 4.11 17.65 4.00
N ALA A 246 4.69 16.53 3.58
CA ALA A 246 4.02 15.54 2.77
C ALA A 246 3.12 14.69 3.66
N SER A 247 2.01 14.22 3.11
CA SER A 247 1.09 13.33 3.80
C SER A 247 0.45 12.33 2.86
N GLY A 248 -0.09 11.28 3.45
CA GLY A 248 -0.76 10.23 2.71
C GLY A 248 -1.47 9.24 3.61
N LEU A 249 -1.91 8.14 3.01
CA LEU A 249 -2.56 7.04 3.70
C LEU A 249 -1.80 5.75 3.41
N LEU A 250 -1.60 4.94 4.46
CA LEU A 250 -1.33 3.51 4.34
C LEU A 250 -2.67 2.80 4.50
N GLN A 251 -3.04 2.01 3.49
CA GLN A 251 -4.14 1.07 3.57
C GLN A 251 -3.55 -0.34 3.65
N ALA A 252 -3.90 -1.07 4.70
CA ALA A 252 -3.46 -2.45 4.91
C ALA A 252 -4.69 -3.36 4.94
N ASN A 253 -4.68 -4.39 4.11
CA ASN A 253 -5.64 -5.50 4.16
C ASN A 253 -4.89 -6.70 4.74
N VAL A 254 -5.19 -7.03 5.99
CA VAL A 254 -4.39 -8.00 6.77
C VAL A 254 -5.26 -9.00 7.51
N ALA A 255 -4.79 -10.23 7.68
CA ALA A 255 -5.43 -11.18 8.58
C ALA A 255 -5.22 -10.76 10.05
N GLN A 256 -6.30 -10.50 10.78
CA GLN A 256 -6.28 -10.16 12.20
C GLN A 256 -6.26 -11.41 13.09
N SER A 257 -7.03 -12.44 12.73
CA SER A 257 -7.14 -13.65 13.53
C SER A 257 -7.61 -14.83 12.70
N TYR A 258 -7.25 -16.03 13.16
CA TYR A 258 -7.64 -17.30 12.59
C TYR A 258 -8.42 -18.10 13.64
N HIS A 259 -9.52 -18.72 13.26
CA HIS A 259 -10.28 -19.56 14.19
C HIS A 259 -10.93 -20.75 13.51
N LEU A 260 -10.91 -21.89 14.21
CA LEU A 260 -11.69 -23.07 13.87
C LEU A 260 -13.07 -22.97 14.49
N SER A 261 -14.10 -23.20 13.70
CA SER A 261 -15.44 -23.49 14.17
C SER A 261 -15.82 -24.90 13.78
N THR A 262 -16.30 -25.70 14.75
CA THR A 262 -16.87 -27.02 14.49
C THR A 262 -18.37 -26.99 14.74
N SER A 263 -19.16 -27.56 13.84
CA SER A 263 -20.60 -27.74 14.03
C SER A 263 -20.98 -29.21 13.86
N GLN A 264 -21.85 -29.70 14.74
CA GLN A 264 -22.33 -31.07 14.70
C GLN A 264 -23.75 -31.13 14.15
N LYS A 265 -23.98 -32.07 13.23
CA LYS A 265 -25.31 -32.41 12.74
C LYS A 265 -25.53 -33.92 12.93
N LYS A 266 -26.73 -34.30 13.34
CA LYS A 266 -27.13 -35.72 13.35
C LYS A 266 -27.18 -36.21 11.91
N LEU A 267 -26.68 -37.41 11.63
CA LEU A 267 -26.90 -38.03 10.33
C LEU A 267 -28.41 -38.18 10.12
N ALA A 268 -28.94 -37.53 9.07
CA ALA A 268 -30.29 -37.80 8.64
C ALA A 268 -30.36 -39.29 8.31
N GLN A 269 -31.28 -40.02 8.96
CA GLN A 269 -31.59 -41.38 8.55
C GLN A 269 -32.05 -41.29 7.10
N ARG A 270 -31.21 -41.73 6.15
CA ARG A 270 -31.72 -42.07 4.83
C ARG A 270 -32.69 -43.21 5.08
N THR A 271 -33.98 -42.92 4.99
CA THR A 271 -35.01 -43.95 4.93
C THR A 271 -34.57 -44.92 3.84
N THR A 272 -34.32 -46.16 4.21
CA THR A 272 -33.91 -47.24 3.32
C THR A 272 -35.07 -47.54 2.36
N SER A 273 -35.29 -46.70 1.35
CA SER A 273 -36.21 -47.04 0.27
C SER A 273 -35.48 -48.02 -0.65
N MET A 274 -35.65 -49.30 -0.33
CA MET A 274 -35.48 -50.48 -1.19
C MET A 274 -34.62 -50.28 -2.44
N ALA A 275 -33.33 -50.62 -2.34
CA ALA A 275 -32.58 -51.05 -3.51
C ALA A 275 -33.19 -52.39 -3.96
N LYS A 276 -34.16 -52.31 -4.88
CA LYS A 276 -34.72 -53.47 -5.57
C LYS A 276 -33.63 -53.99 -6.50
N TYR A 277 -32.95 -55.06 -6.09
CA TYR A 277 -32.01 -55.77 -6.95
C TYR A 277 -32.80 -56.41 -8.09
N THR A 278 -32.58 -55.95 -9.33
CA THR A 278 -32.91 -56.72 -10.53
C THR A 278 -31.62 -57.38 -10.99
N PHE A 279 -31.45 -58.67 -10.69
CA PHE A 279 -30.56 -59.52 -11.45
C PHE A 279 -31.36 -60.02 -12.64
N GLU A 280 -31.10 -59.49 -13.83
CA GLU A 280 -31.49 -60.18 -15.06
C GLU A 280 -30.58 -61.41 -15.21
N GLN A 281 -31.22 -62.56 -15.36
CA GLN A 281 -30.60 -63.83 -15.68
C GLN A 281 -29.99 -63.76 -17.09
N GLU A 282 -28.68 -63.91 -17.20
CA GLU A 282 -28.08 -64.56 -18.38
C GLU A 282 -27.90 -66.04 -18.02
N THR A 283 -28.82 -66.87 -18.50
CA THR A 283 -28.63 -68.32 -18.62
C THR A 283 -28.32 -68.65 -20.08
N SER A 284 -27.11 -69.16 -20.27
CA SER A 284 -26.58 -70.00 -21.37
C SER A 284 -26.45 -69.43 -22.77
#